data_AF-A0A0W1EUB6-F1
#
_entry.id   AF-A0A0W1EUB6-F1
#
_cell.length_a   1.000
_cell.length_b   1.000
_cell.length_c   1.000
_cell.angle_alpha   90.00
_cell.angle_beta   90.00
_cell.angle_gamma   90.00
#
_symmetry.space_group_name_H-M   'P 1'
#
loop_
_entity.id
_entity.type
_entity.pdbx_description
1 polymer ?
#
loop_
_entity_poly.entity_id
_entity_poly.type
_entity_poly.pdbx_seq_one_letter_code
_entity_poly.pdbx_strand_id
1 'polypeptide(L)'
;MSRTSVLVGALVLLAMIGGLFALRPTLERLVSPGPLRPAHAKIEARCGACHYSFTPSAENGKCKACHAGVANDVRLRTGFHGRTPSAAKQQCRACHLEHQGAVQFAANLRGTGFDHGKTDFPIHGKHRGVACANCHKSGTKFRAAPAACVACHVKEDVHSGRFGKNCASCHSESGWKIIHKFDHAATGFQLVGAHQTAACADCHVGNRFAGTPKQCVACHLADDVHKGRNGTDCASCHSQLSWKGALFDHERTRFPLVGQHRTVTCTACHGAQNDRLRPPMQCAACHRKDDVHKGVNGSNCATCHSPASWKGAFFDHNKATRFPLLGAHKRVRCATCHVKPVHSFKPSRECAGCHVRQDPHQGKLGRNCAACHTQDRWRPAPGFHHAATRFPLTGAHSRVACADCHRNTQFRAAGVTCASCHADIAHKGRFGTPARCETCHTTARWTGARFNHDRTGFSLTGRHARLACNSCHTRPATTARLPVGCYGCHKADDHHEGRFGTKCETCHVGGDSFKTVRVPANARRHPDFDGRHLR
;
A
#
# COMPACT_ATOMS: atom_id res chain seq x y z
N MET A 1 -21.58 -40.90 126.52
CA MET A 1 -21.59 -42.01 127.51
C MET A 1 -22.91 -42.76 127.37
N SER A 2 -22.87 -44.10 127.41
CA SER A 2 -23.90 -45.06 126.93
C SER A 2 -24.16 -45.06 125.40
N ARG A 3 -23.92 -46.21 124.73
CA ARG A 3 -24.14 -46.40 123.27
C ARG A 3 -25.61 -46.22 122.86
N THR A 4 -26.56 -46.44 123.76
CA THR A 4 -28.00 -46.23 123.51
C THR A 4 -28.39 -44.75 123.53
N SER A 5 -27.74 -43.91 124.34
CA SER A 5 -28.05 -42.48 124.43
C SER A 5 -27.60 -41.68 123.19
N VAL A 6 -26.53 -42.14 122.51
CA VAL A 6 -26.06 -41.54 121.24
C VAL A 6 -26.99 -41.93 120.08
N LEU A 7 -27.53 -43.15 120.07
CA LEU A 7 -28.47 -43.62 119.05
C LEU A 7 -29.84 -42.95 119.13
N VAL A 8 -30.37 -42.73 120.34
CA VAL A 8 -31.65 -42.01 120.53
C VAL A 8 -31.49 -40.53 120.19
N GLY A 9 -30.37 -39.89 120.57
CA GLY A 9 -30.07 -38.51 120.18
C GLY A 9 -29.94 -38.33 118.67
N ALA A 10 -29.28 -39.27 117.97
CA ALA A 10 -29.19 -39.26 116.52
C ALA A 10 -30.54 -39.48 115.83
N LEU A 11 -31.38 -40.39 116.34
CA LEU A 11 -32.72 -40.66 115.80
C LEU A 11 -33.69 -39.49 115.99
N VAL A 12 -33.64 -38.78 117.12
CA VAL A 12 -34.46 -37.59 117.35
C VAL A 12 -34.00 -36.42 116.49
N LEU A 13 -32.69 -36.23 116.29
CA LEU A 13 -32.17 -35.20 115.39
C LEU A 13 -32.52 -35.52 113.91
N LEU A 14 -32.45 -36.79 113.49
CA LEU A 14 -32.91 -37.24 112.17
C LEU A 14 -34.42 -37.07 111.97
N ALA A 15 -35.24 -37.30 113.01
CA ALA A 15 -36.68 -37.07 112.96
C ALA A 15 -37.05 -35.58 112.91
N MET A 16 -36.31 -34.71 113.62
CA MET A 16 -36.49 -33.25 113.57
C MET A 16 -36.03 -32.65 112.23
N ILE A 17 -34.92 -33.14 111.67
CA ILE A 17 -34.49 -32.77 110.32
C ILE A 17 -35.49 -33.29 109.28
N GLY A 18 -36.00 -34.52 109.43
CA GLY A 18 -37.04 -35.08 108.57
C GLY A 18 -38.37 -34.30 108.61
N GLY A 19 -38.77 -33.82 109.80
CA GLY A 19 -39.95 -32.97 109.99
C GLY A 19 -39.83 -31.59 109.33
N LEU A 20 -38.65 -30.96 109.36
CA LEU A 20 -38.41 -29.70 108.65
C LEU A 20 -38.38 -29.87 107.12
N PHE A 21 -38.08 -31.06 106.60
CA PHE A 21 -38.19 -31.35 105.16
C PHE A 21 -39.64 -31.61 104.70
N ALA A 22 -40.50 -32.15 105.58
CA ALA A 22 -41.90 -32.40 105.28
C ALA A 22 -42.78 -31.13 105.24
N LEU A 23 -42.34 -30.02 105.88
CA LEU A 23 -43.05 -28.73 105.91
C LEU A 23 -42.69 -27.77 104.75
N ARG A 24 -41.68 -28.08 103.93
CA ARG A 24 -41.29 -27.21 102.79
C ARG A 24 -42.37 -27.01 101.72
N PRO A 25 -43.13 -28.05 101.27
CA PRO A 25 -44.09 -27.88 100.18
C PRO A 25 -45.31 -27.02 100.56
N THR A 26 -45.65 -26.95 101.84
CA THR A 26 -46.80 -26.19 102.36
C THR A 26 -46.50 -24.71 102.55
N LEU A 27 -45.27 -24.34 102.95
CA LEU A 27 -44.86 -22.93 103.05
C LEU A 27 -44.67 -22.28 101.66
N GLU A 28 -44.12 -23.02 100.69
CA GLU A 28 -43.88 -22.53 99.33
C GLU A 28 -45.19 -22.23 98.56
N ARG A 29 -46.27 -22.96 98.85
CA ARG A 29 -47.62 -22.67 98.30
C ARG A 29 -48.24 -21.38 98.84
N LEU A 30 -47.87 -20.94 100.04
CA LEU A 30 -48.39 -19.71 100.65
C LEU A 30 -47.85 -18.43 99.98
N VAL A 31 -46.72 -18.53 99.26
CA VAL A 31 -45.98 -17.40 98.65
C VAL A 31 -46.14 -17.36 97.12
N SER A 32 -46.93 -18.27 96.53
CA SER A 32 -47.17 -18.30 95.08
C SER A 32 -48.12 -17.17 94.66
N PRO A 33 -47.75 -16.30 93.70
CA PRO A 33 -48.61 -15.21 93.22
C PRO A 33 -49.88 -15.64 92.45
N GLY A 34 -50.09 -16.96 92.30
CA GLY A 34 -51.19 -17.55 91.52
C GLY A 34 -50.75 -18.84 90.79
N PRO A 35 -51.70 -19.56 90.17
CA PRO A 35 -51.40 -20.79 89.44
C PRO A 35 -50.52 -20.53 88.20
N LEU A 36 -49.69 -21.51 87.84
CA LEU A 36 -48.91 -21.46 86.60
C LEU A 36 -49.81 -21.57 85.36
N ARG A 37 -49.27 -21.25 84.18
CA ARG A 37 -50.00 -21.44 82.92
C ARG A 37 -50.25 -22.93 82.67
N PRO A 38 -51.33 -23.29 81.95
CA PRO A 38 -51.65 -24.69 81.64
C PRO A 38 -50.49 -25.48 81.02
N ALA A 39 -49.66 -24.82 80.20
CA ALA A 39 -48.48 -25.42 79.58
C ALA A 39 -47.42 -25.90 80.60
N HIS A 40 -47.37 -25.29 81.78
CA HIS A 40 -46.45 -25.60 82.87
C HIS A 40 -47.15 -26.14 84.13
N ALA A 41 -48.45 -26.47 84.07
CA ALA A 41 -49.20 -26.99 85.22
C ALA A 41 -48.51 -28.20 85.89
N LYS A 42 -47.80 -29.02 85.12
CA LYS A 42 -47.08 -30.20 85.61
C LYS A 42 -45.87 -29.90 86.52
N ILE A 43 -45.39 -28.65 86.56
CA ILE A 43 -44.23 -28.23 87.38
C ILE A 43 -44.60 -27.25 88.49
N GLU A 44 -45.90 -27.06 88.75
CA GLU A 44 -46.42 -26.09 89.74
C GLU A 44 -45.87 -26.30 91.16
N ALA A 45 -45.64 -27.54 91.56
CA ALA A 45 -45.05 -27.88 92.86
C ALA A 45 -43.51 -27.78 92.91
N ARG A 46 -42.85 -27.35 91.82
CA ARG A 46 -41.38 -27.33 91.70
C ARG A 46 -40.88 -25.90 91.45
N CYS A 47 -41.00 -25.03 92.46
CA CYS A 47 -40.60 -23.61 92.36
C CYS A 47 -39.15 -23.42 91.87
N GLY A 48 -38.25 -24.31 92.31
CA GLY A 48 -36.84 -24.35 91.89
C GLY A 48 -36.61 -24.73 90.42
N ALA A 49 -37.64 -25.13 89.66
CA ALA A 49 -37.52 -25.33 88.23
C ALA A 49 -37.38 -24.01 87.46
N CYS A 50 -37.89 -22.91 88.03
CA CYS A 50 -37.88 -21.58 87.39
C CYS A 50 -37.09 -20.54 88.20
N HIS A 51 -37.11 -20.62 89.53
CA HIS A 51 -36.46 -19.65 90.42
C HIS A 51 -35.12 -20.16 90.96
N TYR A 52 -34.17 -19.26 91.14
CA TYR A 52 -32.98 -19.49 91.96
C TYR A 52 -33.22 -18.87 93.34
N SER A 53 -32.81 -19.55 94.41
CA SER A 53 -32.91 -19.00 95.76
C SER A 53 -32.08 -17.72 95.87
N PHE A 54 -32.72 -16.61 96.24
CA PHE A 54 -32.11 -15.31 96.53
C PHE A 54 -31.41 -14.58 95.35
N THR A 55 -31.61 -15.00 94.09
CA THR A 55 -31.06 -14.28 92.90
C THR A 55 -32.11 -14.12 91.78
N PRO A 56 -32.86 -13.00 91.74
CA PRO A 56 -33.91 -12.76 90.74
C PRO A 56 -33.41 -12.65 89.29
N SER A 57 -32.12 -12.42 89.07
CA SER A 57 -31.56 -11.99 87.77
C SER A 57 -31.02 -13.14 86.88
N ALA A 58 -30.93 -14.37 87.40
CA ALA A 58 -30.32 -15.52 86.70
C ALA A 58 -31.34 -16.46 86.03
N GLU A 59 -32.65 -16.20 86.18
CA GLU A 59 -33.75 -17.12 85.85
C GLU A 59 -33.84 -17.47 84.35
N ASN A 60 -33.41 -16.55 83.47
CA ASN A 60 -33.34 -16.78 82.02
C ASN A 60 -32.63 -18.07 81.61
N GLY A 61 -31.59 -18.48 82.37
CA GLY A 61 -30.88 -19.72 82.11
C GLY A 61 -31.77 -20.97 82.25
N LYS A 62 -32.65 -20.99 83.26
CA LYS A 62 -33.61 -22.08 83.48
C LYS A 62 -34.68 -22.12 82.39
N CYS A 63 -35.18 -20.95 81.97
CA CYS A 63 -36.10 -20.85 80.84
C CYS A 63 -35.47 -21.43 79.57
N LYS A 64 -34.23 -21.03 79.26
CA LYS A 64 -33.50 -21.46 78.06
C LYS A 64 -33.15 -22.96 78.05
N ALA A 65 -32.96 -23.57 79.22
CA ALA A 65 -32.69 -25.00 79.33
C ALA A 65 -33.88 -25.85 78.83
N CYS A 66 -35.10 -25.49 79.21
CA CYS A 66 -36.32 -26.16 78.71
C CYS A 66 -36.74 -25.66 77.33
N HIS A 67 -36.55 -24.36 77.03
CA HIS A 67 -36.88 -23.75 75.75
C HIS A 67 -35.65 -23.64 74.82
N ALA A 68 -34.95 -24.77 74.61
CA ALA A 68 -33.72 -24.82 73.83
C ALA A 68 -33.86 -24.21 72.42
N GLY A 69 -35.02 -24.36 71.78
CA GLY A 69 -35.30 -23.74 70.48
C GLY A 69 -35.28 -22.20 70.52
N VAL A 70 -35.87 -21.59 71.56
CA VAL A 70 -35.83 -20.13 71.75
C VAL A 70 -34.43 -19.67 72.15
N ALA A 71 -33.72 -20.46 72.97
CA ALA A 71 -32.33 -20.20 73.31
C ALA A 71 -31.42 -20.18 72.07
N ASN A 72 -31.66 -21.11 71.14
CA ASN A 72 -30.96 -21.17 69.86
C ASN A 72 -31.32 -19.98 68.96
N ASP A 73 -32.61 -19.62 68.84
CA ASP A 73 -33.08 -18.46 68.07
C ASP A 73 -32.36 -17.18 68.55
N VAL A 74 -32.32 -16.93 69.87
CA VAL A 74 -31.62 -15.78 70.47
C VAL A 74 -30.11 -15.85 70.21
N ARG A 75 -29.49 -17.02 70.32
CA ARG A 75 -28.03 -17.20 70.10
C ARG A 75 -27.63 -16.98 68.64
N LEU A 76 -28.39 -17.54 67.70
CA LEU A 76 -28.11 -17.51 66.26
C LEU A 76 -28.65 -16.24 65.59
N ARG A 77 -29.39 -15.40 66.33
CA ARG A 77 -30.09 -14.22 65.80
C ARG A 77 -31.09 -14.57 64.70
N THR A 78 -31.71 -15.74 64.81
CA THR A 78 -32.73 -16.24 63.90
C THR A 78 -34.09 -16.24 64.57
N GLY A 79 -35.16 -16.28 63.78
CA GLY A 79 -36.53 -16.24 64.23
C GLY A 79 -36.89 -14.94 64.96
N PHE A 80 -38.14 -14.86 65.44
CA PHE A 80 -38.65 -13.64 66.07
C PHE A 80 -37.82 -13.20 67.29
N HIS A 81 -37.47 -14.14 68.18
CA HIS A 81 -36.71 -13.82 69.39
C HIS A 81 -35.25 -13.44 69.08
N GLY A 82 -34.62 -14.02 68.06
CA GLY A 82 -33.26 -13.64 67.66
C GLY A 82 -33.17 -12.28 66.97
N ARG A 83 -34.22 -11.89 66.25
CA ARG A 83 -34.35 -10.59 65.57
C ARG A 83 -34.90 -9.48 66.46
N THR A 84 -35.29 -9.80 67.69
CA THR A 84 -35.82 -8.83 68.67
C THR A 84 -34.77 -8.54 69.74
N PRO A 85 -34.05 -7.40 69.69
CA PRO A 85 -32.92 -7.13 70.58
C PRO A 85 -33.26 -7.16 72.08
N SER A 86 -34.50 -6.85 72.44
CA SER A 86 -34.97 -6.92 73.83
C SER A 86 -34.98 -8.34 74.37
N ALA A 87 -35.22 -9.37 73.55
CA ALA A 87 -35.24 -10.77 73.98
C ALA A 87 -33.86 -11.29 74.40
N ALA A 88 -32.77 -10.68 73.91
CA ALA A 88 -31.42 -11.01 74.32
C ALA A 88 -30.99 -10.30 75.61
N LYS A 89 -31.57 -9.11 75.89
CA LYS A 89 -31.13 -8.21 76.97
C LYS A 89 -32.04 -8.22 78.19
N GLN A 90 -33.33 -8.49 78.03
CA GLN A 90 -34.32 -8.46 79.11
C GLN A 90 -34.52 -9.85 79.74
N GLN A 91 -35.07 -9.87 80.95
CA GLN A 91 -35.54 -11.11 81.57
C GLN A 91 -36.75 -11.64 80.78
N CYS A 92 -36.83 -12.94 80.51
CA CYS A 92 -37.92 -13.56 79.76
C CYS A 92 -39.29 -13.24 80.38
N ARG A 93 -39.34 -13.16 81.72
CA ARG A 93 -40.53 -12.79 82.49
C ARG A 93 -41.08 -11.39 82.20
N ALA A 94 -40.27 -10.47 81.66
CA ALA A 94 -40.71 -9.13 81.27
C ALA A 94 -41.75 -9.17 80.13
N CYS A 95 -41.72 -10.21 79.31
CA CYS A 95 -42.71 -10.44 78.24
C CYS A 95 -43.58 -11.69 78.48
N HIS A 96 -43.10 -12.66 79.27
CA HIS A 96 -43.77 -13.93 79.55
C HIS A 96 -44.11 -14.07 81.05
N LEU A 97 -45.27 -13.57 81.45
CA LEU A 97 -45.78 -13.68 82.83
C LEU A 97 -46.39 -15.06 83.10
N GLU A 98 -45.91 -15.81 84.08
CA GLU A 98 -46.32 -17.20 84.31
C GLU A 98 -47.47 -17.38 85.33
N HIS A 99 -47.43 -16.68 86.48
CA HIS A 99 -48.33 -16.93 87.61
C HIS A 99 -49.76 -16.33 87.50
N GLN A 100 -50.05 -15.56 86.43
CA GLN A 100 -51.28 -14.76 86.34
C GLN A 100 -52.35 -15.32 85.39
N GLY A 101 -52.22 -16.57 84.92
CA GLY A 101 -53.27 -17.30 84.20
C GLY A 101 -53.76 -16.76 82.84
N ALA A 102 -53.57 -15.48 82.51
CA ALA A 102 -54.08 -14.86 81.29
C ALA A 102 -52.97 -14.35 80.35
N VAL A 103 -53.26 -14.36 79.05
CA VAL A 103 -52.29 -14.16 77.96
C VAL A 103 -52.46 -12.79 77.32
N GLN A 104 -51.93 -11.71 77.91
CA GLN A 104 -51.99 -10.41 77.23
C GLN A 104 -51.00 -10.29 76.05
N PHE A 105 -49.86 -10.99 76.08
CA PHE A 105 -48.81 -10.81 75.05
C PHE A 105 -49.01 -11.66 73.77
N ALA A 106 -49.58 -12.87 73.86
CA ALA A 106 -49.70 -13.75 72.68
C ALA A 106 -50.88 -13.40 71.76
N ALA A 107 -51.86 -12.62 72.23
CA ALA A 107 -52.96 -12.13 71.41
C ALA A 107 -52.47 -11.17 70.30
N ASN A 108 -51.47 -10.34 70.61
CA ASN A 108 -50.89 -9.37 69.66
C ASN A 108 -49.99 -10.03 68.59
N LEU A 109 -49.54 -11.27 68.80
CA LEU A 109 -48.73 -12.03 67.84
C LEU A 109 -49.57 -12.84 66.83
N ARG A 110 -50.91 -12.84 66.97
CA ARG A 110 -51.84 -13.65 66.15
C ARG A 110 -52.81 -12.81 65.32
N GLY A 111 -52.53 -11.52 65.12
CA GLY A 111 -53.37 -10.57 64.38
C GLY A 111 -52.71 -9.94 63.15
N THR A 112 -53.44 -9.06 62.46
CA THR A 112 -53.03 -8.35 61.22
C THR A 112 -51.91 -7.31 61.40
N GLY A 113 -51.41 -7.12 62.63
CA GLY A 113 -50.36 -6.13 62.96
C GLY A 113 -48.97 -6.73 63.23
N PHE A 114 -48.74 -8.01 62.96
CA PHE A 114 -47.44 -8.62 63.20
C PHE A 114 -46.37 -8.15 62.19
N ASP A 115 -45.29 -7.57 62.70
CA ASP A 115 -44.17 -7.05 61.91
C ASP A 115 -43.21 -8.17 61.48
N HIS A 116 -43.31 -8.56 60.21
CA HIS A 116 -42.44 -9.56 59.59
C HIS A 116 -40.98 -9.09 59.43
N GLY A 117 -40.69 -7.79 59.53
CA GLY A 117 -39.33 -7.26 59.59
C GLY A 117 -38.55 -7.75 60.80
N LYS A 118 -39.25 -8.24 61.83
CA LYS A 118 -38.66 -8.88 63.02
C LYS A 118 -38.54 -10.40 62.87
N THR A 119 -38.53 -10.94 61.65
CA THR A 119 -38.37 -12.38 61.40
C THR A 119 -37.27 -12.64 60.38
N ASP A 120 -37.02 -13.91 60.07
CA ASP A 120 -36.09 -14.29 59.02
C ASP A 120 -36.66 -14.11 57.61
N PHE A 121 -37.95 -13.81 57.49
CA PHE A 121 -38.61 -13.57 56.21
C PHE A 121 -39.38 -12.25 56.23
N PRO A 122 -38.69 -11.11 56.01
CA PRO A 122 -39.34 -9.82 55.84
C PRO A 122 -40.23 -9.82 54.58
N ILE A 123 -41.45 -9.32 54.70
CA ILE A 123 -42.39 -9.29 53.57
C ILE A 123 -42.17 -8.01 52.75
N HIS A 124 -41.74 -8.15 51.49
CA HIS A 124 -41.55 -7.05 50.56
C HIS A 124 -42.34 -7.23 49.26
N GLY A 125 -42.35 -6.18 48.43
CA GLY A 125 -42.92 -6.22 47.09
C GLY A 125 -44.36 -6.70 47.07
N LYS A 126 -44.68 -7.59 46.11
CA LYS A 126 -46.03 -8.12 45.90
C LYS A 126 -46.51 -9.06 47.02
N HIS A 127 -45.59 -9.57 47.85
CA HIS A 127 -45.96 -10.44 48.98
C HIS A 127 -46.68 -9.69 50.11
N ARG A 128 -46.61 -8.35 50.16
CA ARG A 128 -47.30 -7.53 51.18
C ARG A 128 -48.83 -7.65 51.15
N GLY A 129 -49.40 -7.99 50.01
CA GLY A 129 -50.86 -8.13 49.82
C GLY A 129 -51.37 -9.57 49.95
N VAL A 130 -50.51 -10.54 50.30
CA VAL A 130 -50.89 -11.96 50.35
C VAL A 130 -51.54 -12.29 51.69
N ALA A 131 -52.65 -13.02 51.65
CA ALA A 131 -53.35 -13.45 52.87
C ALA A 131 -52.49 -14.38 53.74
N CYS A 132 -52.55 -14.20 55.06
CA CYS A 132 -51.71 -14.94 56.02
C CYS A 132 -51.80 -16.46 55.87
N ALA A 133 -52.98 -16.99 55.55
CA ALA A 133 -53.24 -18.42 55.39
C ALA A 133 -52.46 -19.07 54.21
N ASN A 134 -52.05 -18.26 53.22
CA ASN A 134 -51.27 -18.75 52.07
C ASN A 134 -49.82 -19.07 52.46
N CYS A 135 -49.31 -18.44 53.53
CA CYS A 135 -47.98 -18.70 54.07
C CYS A 135 -48.04 -19.60 55.31
N HIS A 136 -49.02 -19.37 56.18
CA HIS A 136 -49.21 -20.08 57.44
C HIS A 136 -50.36 -21.07 57.36
N LYS A 137 -50.03 -22.32 57.00
CA LYS A 137 -51.02 -23.40 56.89
C LYS A 137 -51.65 -23.73 58.24
N SER A 138 -52.97 -23.95 58.24
CA SER A 138 -53.70 -24.36 59.43
C SER A 138 -53.11 -25.65 60.04
N GLY A 139 -53.09 -25.74 61.37
CA GLY A 139 -52.51 -26.87 62.11
C GLY A 139 -50.97 -26.88 62.20
N THR A 140 -50.27 -25.96 61.52
CA THR A 140 -48.81 -25.83 61.63
C THR A 140 -48.41 -24.68 62.55
N LYS A 141 -47.23 -24.78 63.16
CA LYS A 141 -46.66 -23.66 63.93
C LYS A 141 -46.29 -22.54 62.95
N PHE A 142 -46.68 -21.30 63.23
CA PHE A 142 -46.34 -20.13 62.40
C PHE A 142 -44.85 -20.04 62.06
N ARG A 143 -43.97 -20.39 63.01
CA ARG A 143 -42.51 -20.42 62.83
C ARG A 143 -41.98 -21.44 61.82
N ALA A 144 -42.81 -22.40 61.39
CA ALA A 144 -42.42 -23.48 60.49
C ALA A 144 -42.76 -23.19 59.02
N ALA A 145 -43.30 -22.00 58.72
CA ALA A 145 -43.55 -21.60 57.34
C ALA A 145 -42.24 -21.55 56.54
N PRO A 146 -42.20 -22.14 55.32
CA PRO A 146 -40.99 -22.14 54.51
C PRO A 146 -40.70 -20.74 53.94
N ALA A 147 -39.42 -20.36 53.94
CA ALA A 147 -38.94 -19.06 53.45
C ALA A 147 -38.32 -19.12 52.04
N ALA A 148 -38.04 -20.33 51.51
CA ALA A 148 -37.43 -20.49 50.19
C ALA A 148 -38.47 -20.27 49.09
N CYS A 149 -38.13 -19.49 48.05
CA CYS A 149 -39.03 -19.19 46.93
C CYS A 149 -39.67 -20.44 46.32
N VAL A 150 -38.85 -21.46 46.05
CA VAL A 150 -39.29 -22.73 45.43
C VAL A 150 -40.24 -23.55 46.30
N ALA A 151 -40.31 -23.29 47.61
CA ALA A 151 -41.24 -24.01 48.49
C ALA A 151 -42.71 -23.62 48.21
N CYS A 152 -42.92 -22.43 47.64
CA CYS A 152 -44.23 -21.92 47.26
C CYS A 152 -44.38 -21.81 45.74
N HIS A 153 -43.31 -21.45 45.02
CA HIS A 153 -43.35 -21.14 43.59
C HIS A 153 -42.79 -22.24 42.68
N VAL A 154 -42.94 -23.52 43.07
CA VAL A 154 -42.40 -24.64 42.28
C VAL A 154 -43.11 -24.81 40.94
N LYS A 155 -44.41 -24.48 40.86
CA LYS A 155 -45.20 -24.65 39.64
C LYS A 155 -45.00 -23.50 38.65
N GLU A 156 -44.60 -22.34 39.17
CA GLU A 156 -44.32 -21.11 38.42
C GLU A 156 -42.88 -21.06 37.90
N ASP A 157 -42.03 -22.01 38.28
CA ASP A 157 -40.65 -22.10 37.79
C ASP A 157 -40.61 -22.62 36.34
N VAL A 158 -40.65 -21.68 35.40
CA VAL A 158 -40.50 -21.91 33.97
C VAL A 158 -39.13 -22.51 33.58
N HIS A 159 -38.16 -22.51 34.48
CA HIS A 159 -36.84 -23.07 34.25
C HIS A 159 -36.74 -24.54 34.67
N SER A 160 -37.78 -25.09 35.31
CA SER A 160 -37.83 -26.50 35.75
C SER A 160 -36.63 -26.89 36.64
N GLY A 161 -36.26 -26.03 37.60
CA GLY A 161 -35.21 -26.29 38.58
C GLY A 161 -33.77 -26.11 38.08
N ARG A 162 -33.54 -25.70 36.82
CA ARG A 162 -32.21 -25.64 36.20
C ARG A 162 -31.24 -24.62 36.82
N PHE A 163 -31.74 -23.64 37.56
CA PHE A 163 -30.93 -22.57 38.18
C PHE A 163 -30.79 -22.70 39.71
N GLY A 164 -31.20 -23.84 40.28
CA GLY A 164 -31.20 -24.02 41.72
C GLY A 164 -32.24 -23.13 42.42
N LYS A 165 -32.01 -22.80 43.69
CA LYS A 165 -33.02 -22.18 44.56
C LYS A 165 -32.88 -20.65 44.71
N ASN A 166 -31.83 -20.05 44.17
CA ASN A 166 -31.53 -18.63 44.34
C ASN A 166 -32.18 -17.78 43.25
N CYS A 167 -33.51 -17.77 43.18
CA CYS A 167 -34.24 -17.01 42.16
C CYS A 167 -33.92 -15.51 42.19
N ALA A 168 -33.58 -14.97 43.38
CA ALA A 168 -33.27 -13.57 43.60
C ALA A 168 -31.99 -13.07 42.91
N SER A 169 -31.13 -13.97 42.39
CA SER A 169 -30.00 -13.54 41.56
C SER A 169 -30.44 -12.92 40.23
N CYS A 170 -31.64 -13.29 39.76
CA CYS A 170 -32.15 -12.87 38.47
C CYS A 170 -33.53 -12.21 38.59
N HIS A 171 -34.41 -12.65 39.49
CA HIS A 171 -35.77 -12.12 39.59
C HIS A 171 -35.96 -11.22 40.80
N SER A 172 -36.85 -10.25 40.68
CA SER A 172 -37.25 -9.38 41.79
C SER A 172 -38.62 -9.75 42.36
N GLU A 173 -38.74 -9.79 43.69
CA GLU A 173 -40.01 -9.96 44.40
C GLU A 173 -40.97 -8.76 44.26
N SER A 174 -40.46 -7.61 43.79
CA SER A 174 -41.27 -6.45 43.43
C SER A 174 -41.95 -6.61 42.06
N GLY A 175 -41.42 -7.48 41.20
CA GLY A 175 -41.99 -7.82 39.90
C GLY A 175 -41.21 -8.95 39.23
N TRP A 176 -41.83 -10.11 39.06
CA TRP A 176 -41.14 -11.32 38.58
C TRP A 176 -40.57 -11.22 37.16
N LYS A 177 -41.22 -10.39 36.31
CA LYS A 177 -40.75 -10.07 34.96
C LYS A 177 -39.54 -9.12 34.95
N ILE A 178 -39.22 -8.49 36.09
CA ILE A 178 -38.03 -7.65 36.24
C ILE A 178 -36.88 -8.60 36.49
N ILE A 179 -36.09 -8.81 35.43
CA ILE A 179 -34.87 -9.58 35.50
C ILE A 179 -33.72 -8.62 35.79
N HIS A 180 -33.02 -8.81 36.91
CA HIS A 180 -31.78 -8.12 37.21
C HIS A 180 -30.79 -8.33 36.04
N LYS A 181 -30.06 -7.28 35.65
CA LYS A 181 -29.06 -7.41 34.59
C LYS A 181 -28.06 -8.50 34.97
N PHE A 182 -28.05 -9.58 34.20
CA PHE A 182 -27.00 -10.59 34.29
C PHE A 182 -25.74 -10.05 33.60
N ASP A 183 -24.65 -9.97 34.35
CA ASP A 183 -23.39 -9.45 33.84
C ASP A 183 -22.63 -10.53 33.04
N HIS A 184 -22.69 -10.42 31.71
CA HIS A 184 -21.92 -11.28 30.82
C HIS A 184 -20.42 -11.00 30.85
N ALA A 185 -19.96 -9.87 31.41
CA ALA A 185 -18.54 -9.58 31.58
C ALA A 185 -17.85 -10.56 32.56
N ALA A 186 -18.61 -11.11 33.51
CA ALA A 186 -18.16 -12.16 34.41
C ALA A 186 -18.07 -13.56 33.74
N THR A 187 -18.50 -13.67 32.48
CA THR A 187 -18.45 -14.91 31.71
C THR A 187 -17.33 -14.88 30.67
N GLY A 188 -16.99 -16.04 30.12
CA GLY A 188 -16.03 -16.11 29.01
C GLY A 188 -16.61 -15.72 27.64
N PHE A 189 -17.73 -15.00 27.57
CA PHE A 189 -18.33 -14.48 26.34
C PHE A 189 -19.02 -13.13 26.63
N GLN A 190 -18.30 -12.03 26.38
CA GLN A 190 -18.82 -10.68 26.62
C GLN A 190 -19.75 -10.24 25.50
N LEU A 191 -20.92 -9.73 25.86
CA LEU A 191 -21.85 -9.14 24.89
C LEU A 191 -21.40 -7.72 24.54
N VAL A 192 -21.03 -7.50 23.28
CA VAL A 192 -20.66 -6.18 22.75
C VAL A 192 -21.50 -5.84 21.51
N GLY A 193 -21.65 -4.55 21.23
CA GLY A 193 -22.43 -4.05 20.10
C GLY A 193 -23.87 -4.52 20.13
N ALA A 194 -24.38 -5.00 19.00
CA ALA A 194 -25.78 -5.40 18.83
C ALA A 194 -26.21 -6.57 19.76
N HIS A 195 -25.26 -7.37 20.26
CA HIS A 195 -25.56 -8.48 21.16
C HIS A 195 -25.96 -8.03 22.58
N GLN A 196 -25.70 -6.77 22.95
CA GLN A 196 -26.04 -6.25 24.30
C GLN A 196 -27.55 -6.18 24.56
N THR A 197 -28.35 -6.17 23.51
CA THR A 197 -29.82 -6.10 23.58
C THR A 197 -30.49 -7.42 23.17
N ALA A 198 -29.71 -8.48 22.91
CA ALA A 198 -30.25 -9.78 22.53
C ALA A 198 -31.07 -10.40 23.67
N ALA A 199 -32.16 -11.09 23.34
CA ALA A 199 -32.91 -11.85 24.33
C ALA A 199 -32.12 -13.11 24.72
N CYS A 200 -32.29 -13.56 25.96
CA CYS A 200 -31.59 -14.74 26.48
C CYS A 200 -31.82 -15.97 25.58
N ALA A 201 -33.06 -16.14 25.10
CA ALA A 201 -33.48 -17.27 24.28
C ALA A 201 -32.83 -17.29 22.88
N ASP A 202 -32.36 -16.14 22.39
CA ASP A 202 -31.72 -16.03 21.07
C ASP A 202 -30.38 -16.77 21.02
N CYS A 203 -29.71 -16.90 22.18
CA CYS A 203 -28.45 -17.65 22.31
C CYS A 203 -28.63 -18.96 23.11
N HIS A 204 -29.53 -18.97 24.09
CA HIS A 204 -29.74 -20.11 24.98
C HIS A 204 -30.95 -20.95 24.55
N VAL A 205 -30.79 -21.64 23.42
CA VAL A 205 -31.83 -22.50 22.83
C VAL A 205 -32.37 -23.48 23.87
N GLY A 206 -33.70 -23.53 24.01
CA GLY A 206 -34.39 -24.38 24.99
C GLY A 206 -34.09 -24.02 26.45
N ASN A 207 -33.74 -22.77 26.73
CA ASN A 207 -33.34 -22.28 28.06
C ASN A 207 -32.15 -23.07 28.64
N ARG A 208 -31.23 -23.50 27.77
CA ARG A 208 -29.96 -24.13 28.17
C ARG A 208 -28.86 -23.08 28.21
N PHE A 209 -28.49 -22.67 29.41
CA PHE A 209 -27.50 -21.62 29.64
C PHE A 209 -26.07 -22.14 29.78
N ALA A 210 -25.90 -23.39 30.21
CA ALA A 210 -24.60 -24.04 30.32
C ALA A 210 -24.16 -24.62 28.98
N GLY A 211 -22.91 -24.32 28.60
CA GLY A 211 -22.27 -24.88 27.39
C GLY A 211 -22.76 -24.28 26.09
N THR A 212 -23.35 -23.08 26.11
CA THR A 212 -23.71 -22.35 24.89
C THR A 212 -22.46 -22.11 24.03
N PRO A 213 -22.49 -22.50 22.74
CA PRO A 213 -21.37 -22.30 21.84
C PRO A 213 -21.00 -20.82 21.72
N LYS A 214 -19.71 -20.53 21.61
CA LYS A 214 -19.17 -19.16 21.49
C LYS A 214 -18.80 -18.77 20.06
N GLN A 215 -18.82 -19.72 19.13
CA GLN A 215 -18.45 -19.48 17.74
C GLN A 215 -19.62 -18.79 17.02
N CYS A 216 -19.33 -17.75 16.23
CA CYS A 216 -20.35 -16.99 15.51
C CYS A 216 -21.28 -17.89 14.68
N VAL A 217 -20.69 -18.84 13.94
CA VAL A 217 -21.43 -19.77 13.07
C VAL A 217 -22.39 -20.71 13.81
N ALA A 218 -22.21 -20.92 15.12
CA ALA A 218 -23.11 -21.79 15.89
C ALA A 218 -24.50 -21.17 16.06
N CYS A 219 -24.61 -19.85 16.01
CA CYS A 219 -25.88 -19.13 16.07
C CYS A 219 -26.25 -18.52 14.70
N HIS A 220 -25.27 -18.00 13.96
CA HIS A 220 -25.47 -17.26 12.72
C HIS A 220 -25.25 -18.09 11.45
N LEU A 221 -25.42 -19.42 11.50
CA LEU A 221 -25.25 -20.27 10.32
C LEU A 221 -26.21 -19.88 9.19
N ALA A 222 -27.46 -19.56 9.54
CA ALA A 222 -28.48 -19.15 8.57
C ALA A 222 -28.21 -17.75 7.99
N ASP A 223 -27.49 -16.91 8.71
CA ASP A 223 -27.12 -15.55 8.30
C ASP A 223 -25.85 -15.52 7.43
N ASP A 224 -25.12 -16.64 7.34
CA ASP A 224 -23.89 -16.71 6.56
C ASP A 224 -24.16 -16.71 5.05
N VAL A 225 -24.12 -15.51 4.47
CA VAL A 225 -24.22 -15.28 3.03
C VAL A 225 -23.10 -15.96 2.23
N HIS A 226 -21.97 -16.32 2.86
CA HIS A 226 -20.86 -17.00 2.21
C HIS A 226 -21.12 -18.51 2.05
N LYS A 227 -22.10 -19.07 2.76
CA LYS A 227 -22.46 -20.50 2.74
C LYS A 227 -21.28 -21.40 3.15
N GLY A 228 -20.56 -21.03 4.21
CA GLY A 228 -19.42 -21.78 4.75
C GLY A 228 -18.12 -21.67 3.96
N ARG A 229 -18.11 -20.95 2.82
CA ARG A 229 -16.93 -20.86 1.94
C ARG A 229 -15.74 -20.12 2.56
N ASN A 230 -16.00 -19.25 3.53
CA ASN A 230 -14.97 -18.39 4.13
C ASN A 230 -14.48 -18.90 5.51
N GLY A 231 -14.83 -20.14 5.87
CA GLY A 231 -14.50 -20.71 7.18
C GLY A 231 -15.37 -20.15 8.31
N THR A 232 -14.97 -20.40 9.55
CA THR A 232 -15.77 -20.08 10.75
C THR A 232 -15.25 -18.87 11.54
N ASP A 233 -14.10 -18.31 11.14
CA ASP A 233 -13.51 -17.15 11.80
C ASP A 233 -14.10 -15.85 11.26
N CYS A 234 -15.39 -15.63 11.53
CA CYS A 234 -16.10 -14.44 11.06
C CYS A 234 -15.44 -13.15 11.56
N ALA A 235 -14.78 -13.19 12.73
CA ALA A 235 -14.12 -12.04 13.35
C ALA A 235 -12.87 -11.57 12.59
N SER A 236 -12.33 -12.37 11.66
CA SER A 236 -11.25 -11.91 10.77
C SER A 236 -11.70 -10.84 9.78
N CYS A 237 -13.01 -10.73 9.53
CA CYS A 237 -13.60 -9.86 8.52
C CYS A 237 -14.73 -8.99 9.07
N HIS A 238 -15.54 -9.48 10.01
CA HIS A 238 -16.73 -8.79 10.52
C HIS A 238 -16.53 -8.34 11.95
N SER A 239 -17.20 -7.24 12.32
CA SER A 239 -17.19 -6.70 13.67
C SER A 239 -18.52 -6.98 14.37
N GLN A 240 -18.46 -7.21 15.69
CA GLN A 240 -19.65 -7.33 16.54
C GLN A 240 -20.35 -5.97 16.75
N LEU A 241 -19.68 -4.86 16.43
CA LEU A 241 -20.25 -3.50 16.46
C LEU A 241 -21.11 -3.22 15.21
N SER A 242 -20.64 -3.65 14.03
CA SER A 242 -21.37 -3.56 12.77
C SER A 242 -21.00 -4.74 11.88
N TRP A 243 -22.01 -5.52 11.50
CA TRP A 243 -21.84 -6.64 10.56
C TRP A 243 -21.60 -6.17 9.12
N LYS A 244 -22.15 -4.99 8.77
CA LYS A 244 -21.97 -4.36 7.46
C LYS A 244 -20.58 -3.72 7.37
N GLY A 245 -19.87 -4.02 6.28
CA GLY A 245 -18.52 -3.56 6.02
C GLY A 245 -17.47 -4.55 6.53
N ALA A 246 -16.95 -5.39 5.63
CA ALA A 246 -15.86 -6.31 5.98
C ALA A 246 -14.55 -5.52 6.18
N LEU A 247 -13.92 -5.67 7.34
CA LEU A 247 -12.66 -5.06 7.76
C LEU A 247 -11.44 -5.89 7.32
N PHE A 248 -11.49 -6.44 6.10
CA PHE A 248 -10.39 -7.28 5.61
C PHE A 248 -9.16 -6.44 5.26
N ASP A 249 -8.07 -6.64 6.00
CA ASP A 249 -6.82 -5.91 5.81
C ASP A 249 -5.88 -6.62 4.82
N HIS A 250 -5.78 -6.07 3.62
CA HIS A 250 -4.88 -6.60 2.58
C HIS A 250 -3.38 -6.35 2.86
N GLU A 251 -3.00 -5.40 3.72
CA GLU A 251 -1.60 -5.13 4.07
C GLU A 251 -0.97 -6.34 4.80
N ARG A 252 -1.80 -7.21 5.38
CA ARG A 252 -1.38 -8.45 6.06
C ARG A 252 -1.30 -9.66 5.12
N THR A 253 -1.52 -9.47 3.83
CA THR A 253 -1.55 -10.54 2.84
C THR A 253 -0.32 -10.51 1.92
N ARG A 254 -0.14 -11.54 1.10
CA ARG A 254 0.90 -11.57 0.06
C ARG A 254 0.65 -10.60 -1.09
N PHE A 255 -0.50 -9.93 -1.11
CA PHE A 255 -0.84 -8.93 -2.11
C PHE A 255 -1.39 -7.67 -1.43
N PRO A 256 -0.52 -6.83 -0.85
CA PRO A 256 -0.91 -5.53 -0.33
C PRO A 256 -1.48 -4.64 -1.44
N LEU A 257 -2.63 -4.01 -1.16
CA LEU A 257 -3.25 -3.09 -2.11
C LEU A 257 -2.48 -1.76 -2.08
N VAL A 258 -1.80 -1.45 -3.18
CA VAL A 258 -0.98 -0.25 -3.33
C VAL A 258 -1.40 0.58 -4.54
N GLY A 259 -1.17 1.90 -4.47
CA GLY A 259 -1.53 2.83 -5.53
C GLY A 259 -3.04 2.81 -5.80
N GLN A 260 -3.41 2.69 -7.08
CA GLN A 260 -4.81 2.69 -7.50
C GLN A 260 -5.59 1.44 -7.04
N HIS A 261 -4.90 0.37 -6.64
CA HIS A 261 -5.55 -0.84 -6.14
C HIS A 261 -6.15 -0.66 -4.74
N ARG A 262 -5.86 0.45 -4.03
CA ARG A 262 -6.43 0.72 -2.69
C ARG A 262 -7.92 1.02 -2.69
N THR A 263 -8.46 1.46 -3.83
CA THR A 263 -9.86 1.90 -3.95
C THR A 263 -10.70 0.95 -4.80
N VAL A 264 -10.17 -0.20 -5.22
CA VAL A 264 -10.94 -1.16 -6.02
C VAL A 264 -11.90 -1.94 -5.14
N THR A 265 -13.06 -2.29 -5.69
CA THR A 265 -14.02 -3.15 -5.00
C THR A 265 -13.51 -4.59 -4.93
N CYS A 266 -13.86 -5.32 -3.86
CA CYS A 266 -13.46 -6.72 -3.68
C CYS A 266 -13.80 -7.57 -4.90
N THR A 267 -14.96 -7.31 -5.52
CA THR A 267 -15.50 -8.03 -6.67
C THR A 267 -14.61 -7.94 -7.92
N ALA A 268 -13.82 -6.87 -8.05
CA ALA A 268 -12.89 -6.71 -9.17
C ALA A 268 -11.80 -7.80 -9.19
N CYS A 269 -11.43 -8.34 -8.02
CA CYS A 269 -10.42 -9.37 -7.89
C CYS A 269 -11.01 -10.74 -7.52
N HIS A 270 -11.96 -10.75 -6.59
CA HIS A 270 -12.54 -11.95 -6.01
C HIS A 270 -13.75 -12.49 -6.77
N GLY A 271 -14.14 -11.87 -7.89
CA GLY A 271 -15.30 -12.29 -8.69
C GLY A 271 -16.61 -11.68 -8.20
N ALA A 272 -17.68 -11.82 -9.00
CA ALA A 272 -18.96 -11.15 -8.74
C ALA A 272 -19.56 -11.50 -7.36
N GLN A 273 -19.26 -12.70 -6.84
CA GLN A 273 -19.72 -13.18 -5.54
C GLN A 273 -18.61 -13.23 -4.48
N ASN A 274 -17.45 -12.62 -4.74
CA ASN A 274 -16.25 -12.70 -3.91
C ASN A 274 -15.82 -14.14 -3.59
N ASP A 275 -16.08 -15.09 -4.48
CA ASP A 275 -15.87 -16.53 -4.31
C ASP A 275 -14.46 -17.00 -4.67
N ARG A 276 -13.70 -16.19 -5.41
CA ARG A 276 -12.28 -16.44 -5.71
C ARG A 276 -11.42 -15.96 -4.55
N LEU A 277 -11.18 -16.81 -3.56
CA LEU A 277 -10.35 -16.48 -2.38
C LEU A 277 -8.89 -16.19 -2.70
N ARG A 278 -8.34 -16.80 -3.76
CA ARG A 278 -6.93 -16.68 -4.16
C ARG A 278 -6.82 -16.24 -5.62
N PRO A 279 -7.12 -14.97 -5.93
CA PRO A 279 -6.96 -14.46 -7.28
C PRO A 279 -5.48 -14.47 -7.71
N PRO A 280 -5.21 -14.54 -9.03
CA PRO A 280 -3.85 -14.48 -9.52
C PRO A 280 -3.23 -13.10 -9.21
N MET A 281 -2.03 -13.11 -8.62
CA MET A 281 -1.32 -11.91 -8.18
C MET A 281 -0.46 -11.25 -9.28
N GLN A 282 -0.39 -11.88 -10.46
CA GLN A 282 0.41 -11.36 -11.57
C GLN A 282 -0.38 -10.29 -12.31
N CYS A 283 0.24 -9.13 -12.56
CA CYS A 283 -0.40 -7.99 -13.24
C CYS A 283 -1.09 -8.42 -14.55
N ALA A 284 -0.39 -9.19 -15.37
CA ALA A 284 -0.87 -9.67 -16.68
C ALA A 284 -2.04 -10.68 -16.59
N ALA A 285 -2.33 -11.25 -15.42
CA ALA A 285 -3.50 -12.11 -15.26
C ALA A 285 -4.81 -11.30 -15.22
N CYS A 286 -4.76 -10.06 -14.72
CA CYS A 286 -5.89 -9.15 -14.65
C CYS A 286 -5.88 -8.13 -15.79
N HIS A 287 -4.71 -7.55 -16.08
CA HIS A 287 -4.54 -6.45 -17.04
C HIS A 287 -4.12 -6.92 -18.45
N ARG A 288 -4.38 -8.18 -18.82
CA ARG A 288 -4.02 -8.69 -20.15
C ARG A 288 -4.62 -7.86 -21.28
N LYS A 289 -5.86 -7.42 -21.10
CA LYS A 289 -6.60 -6.61 -22.10
C LYS A 289 -6.09 -5.17 -22.17
N ASP A 290 -5.49 -4.68 -21.08
CA ASP A 290 -4.95 -3.32 -20.98
C ASP A 290 -3.50 -3.23 -21.49
N ASP A 291 -2.84 -4.38 -21.69
CA ASP A 291 -1.45 -4.41 -22.14
C ASP A 291 -1.30 -3.98 -23.61
N VAL A 292 -0.95 -2.70 -23.77
CA VAL A 292 -0.63 -2.09 -25.08
C VAL A 292 0.58 -2.73 -25.77
N HIS A 293 1.42 -3.46 -25.04
CA HIS A 293 2.58 -4.15 -25.60
C HIS A 293 2.25 -5.53 -26.16
N LYS A 294 1.03 -6.03 -25.94
CA LYS A 294 0.57 -7.35 -26.43
C LYS A 294 1.52 -8.49 -26.03
N GLY A 295 2.06 -8.44 -24.82
CA GLY A 295 2.97 -9.45 -24.26
C GLY A 295 4.42 -9.37 -24.73
N VAL A 296 4.79 -8.43 -25.63
CA VAL A 296 6.18 -8.29 -26.11
C VAL A 296 7.15 -7.97 -24.97
N ASN A 297 6.72 -7.22 -23.96
CA ASN A 297 7.62 -6.85 -22.85
C ASN A 297 7.64 -7.88 -21.70
N GLY A 298 7.02 -9.05 -21.88
CA GLY A 298 6.86 -10.06 -20.83
C GLY A 298 5.80 -9.69 -19.80
N SER A 299 5.71 -10.47 -18.71
CA SER A 299 4.68 -10.32 -17.67
C SER A 299 5.12 -9.52 -16.45
N ASN A 300 6.41 -9.16 -16.35
CA ASN A 300 6.94 -8.40 -15.21
C ASN A 300 6.75 -6.89 -15.39
N CYS A 301 5.49 -6.46 -15.40
CA CYS A 301 5.08 -5.08 -15.62
C CYS A 301 5.71 -4.10 -14.63
N ALA A 302 5.95 -4.54 -13.38
CA ALA A 302 6.51 -3.74 -12.29
C ALA A 302 7.96 -3.29 -12.54
N THR A 303 8.64 -3.83 -13.56
CA THR A 303 9.96 -3.33 -13.99
C THR A 303 9.88 -1.94 -14.61
N CYS A 304 8.72 -1.58 -15.18
CA CYS A 304 8.54 -0.37 -15.97
C CYS A 304 7.36 0.48 -15.51
N HIS A 305 6.31 -0.13 -14.96
CA HIS A 305 5.07 0.52 -14.57
C HIS A 305 4.88 0.48 -13.06
N SER A 306 4.27 1.52 -12.52
CA SER A 306 3.96 1.63 -11.10
C SER A 306 2.49 1.29 -10.85
N PRO A 307 2.13 0.58 -9.77
CA PRO A 307 0.74 0.43 -9.34
C PRO A 307 0.00 1.75 -9.08
N ALA A 308 0.72 2.86 -8.94
CA ALA A 308 0.14 4.20 -8.81
C ALA A 308 -0.31 4.79 -10.16
N SER A 309 0.35 4.42 -11.27
CA SER A 309 0.01 4.91 -12.62
C SER A 309 0.61 4.00 -13.69
N TRP A 310 -0.24 3.56 -14.63
CA TRP A 310 0.21 2.90 -15.87
C TRP A 310 0.84 3.89 -16.86
N LYS A 311 0.48 5.18 -16.79
CA LYS A 311 1.05 6.22 -17.65
C LYS A 311 2.45 6.59 -17.18
N GLY A 312 3.39 6.62 -18.13
CA GLY A 312 4.79 6.92 -17.89
C GLY A 312 5.55 5.68 -17.41
N ALA A 313 6.31 5.05 -18.32
CA ALA A 313 7.23 3.99 -17.94
C ALA A 313 8.46 4.63 -17.27
N PHE A 314 8.86 4.17 -16.10
CA PHE A 314 10.04 4.68 -15.38
C PHE A 314 11.34 3.96 -15.76
N PHE A 315 11.31 3.16 -16.82
CA PHE A 315 12.45 2.38 -17.27
C PHE A 315 13.52 3.26 -17.94
N ASP A 316 14.68 3.37 -17.30
CA ASP A 316 15.86 4.02 -17.87
C ASP A 316 16.76 2.98 -18.57
N HIS A 317 16.72 2.97 -19.91
CA HIS A 317 17.48 2.04 -20.73
C HIS A 317 19.00 2.17 -20.55
N ASN A 318 19.49 3.36 -20.20
CA ASN A 318 20.93 3.63 -20.04
C ASN A 318 21.47 3.08 -18.73
N LYS A 319 20.62 3.02 -17.69
CA LYS A 319 20.95 2.40 -16.40
C LYS A 319 20.72 0.90 -16.41
N ALA A 320 19.65 0.46 -17.07
CA ALA A 320 19.24 -0.93 -17.05
C ALA A 320 20.01 -1.82 -18.05
N THR A 321 20.68 -1.24 -19.05
CA THR A 321 21.34 -2.00 -20.11
C THR A 321 22.73 -1.47 -20.45
N ARG A 322 23.52 -2.29 -21.15
CA ARG A 322 24.85 -1.92 -21.68
C ARG A 322 24.80 -1.17 -23.01
N PHE A 323 23.61 -0.85 -23.52
CA PHE A 323 23.44 -0.15 -24.80
C PHE A 323 22.70 1.16 -24.53
N PRO A 324 23.42 2.28 -24.31
CA PRO A 324 22.77 3.54 -24.01
C PRO A 324 22.10 4.10 -25.26
N LEU A 325 20.84 4.52 -25.12
CA LEU A 325 20.14 5.31 -26.13
C LEU A 325 20.62 6.75 -26.02
N LEU A 326 21.35 7.18 -27.04
CA LEU A 326 22.00 8.49 -27.11
C LEU A 326 21.47 9.31 -28.29
N GLY A 327 21.63 10.63 -28.21
CA GLY A 327 21.16 11.56 -29.24
C GLY A 327 19.69 11.38 -29.62
N ALA A 328 19.42 11.31 -30.92
CA ALA A 328 18.07 11.16 -31.45
C ALA A 328 17.39 9.84 -31.00
N HIS A 329 18.16 8.81 -30.65
CA HIS A 329 17.62 7.52 -30.22
C HIS A 329 16.99 7.55 -28.81
N LYS A 330 17.24 8.60 -28.00
CA LYS A 330 16.62 8.76 -26.67
C LYS A 330 15.09 8.77 -26.69
N ARG A 331 14.48 9.13 -27.83
CA ARG A 331 13.02 9.24 -28.00
C ARG A 331 12.41 8.09 -28.80
N VAL A 332 13.19 7.06 -29.12
CA VAL A 332 12.68 5.91 -29.89
C VAL A 332 11.74 5.07 -29.04
N ARG A 333 10.67 4.54 -29.65
CA ARG A 333 9.78 3.59 -28.99
C ARG A 333 10.48 2.23 -28.86
N CYS A 334 10.32 1.54 -27.74
CA CYS A 334 10.94 0.22 -27.50
C CYS A 334 10.66 -0.79 -28.62
N ALA A 335 9.40 -0.84 -29.11
CA ALA A 335 8.95 -1.74 -30.16
C ALA A 335 9.65 -1.54 -31.52
N THR A 336 10.29 -0.39 -31.73
CA THR A 336 11.10 -0.15 -32.94
C THR A 336 12.31 -1.08 -33.00
N CYS A 337 12.89 -1.40 -31.84
CA CYS A 337 14.06 -2.29 -31.73
C CYS A 337 13.63 -3.70 -31.28
N HIS A 338 12.75 -3.80 -30.29
CA HIS A 338 12.28 -5.06 -29.71
C HIS A 338 11.02 -5.55 -30.43
N VAL A 339 11.21 -6.10 -31.62
CA VAL A 339 10.12 -6.68 -32.45
C VAL A 339 9.65 -8.06 -31.97
N LYS A 340 10.38 -8.64 -31.02
CA LYS A 340 10.11 -9.91 -30.35
C LYS A 340 10.29 -9.72 -28.84
N PRO A 341 9.81 -10.66 -28.01
CA PRO A 341 9.91 -10.48 -26.58
C PRO A 341 11.32 -10.21 -26.09
N VAL A 342 11.49 -9.22 -25.22
CA VAL A 342 12.81 -8.67 -24.81
C VAL A 342 13.78 -9.72 -24.26
N HIS A 343 13.26 -10.81 -23.68
CA HIS A 343 14.06 -11.93 -23.18
C HIS A 343 14.45 -12.94 -24.27
N SER A 344 13.72 -12.98 -25.38
CA SER A 344 13.90 -13.94 -26.47
C SER A 344 14.76 -13.43 -27.63
N PHE A 345 15.00 -12.11 -27.70
CA PHE A 345 15.64 -11.49 -28.84
C PHE A 345 16.48 -10.29 -28.42
N LYS A 346 17.74 -10.29 -28.84
CA LYS A 346 18.68 -9.18 -28.66
C LYS A 346 18.87 -8.46 -30.00
N PRO A 347 18.37 -7.22 -30.16
CA PRO A 347 18.61 -6.44 -31.37
C PRO A 347 20.10 -6.17 -31.59
N SER A 348 20.48 -5.94 -32.85
CA SER A 348 21.86 -5.52 -33.17
C SER A 348 22.17 -4.17 -32.50
N ARG A 349 23.41 -4.03 -32.02
CA ARG A 349 23.94 -2.78 -31.45
C ARG A 349 24.69 -1.93 -32.48
N GLU A 350 24.83 -2.45 -33.70
CA GLU A 350 25.51 -1.76 -34.78
C GLU A 350 24.52 -0.93 -35.60
N CYS A 351 24.94 0.26 -36.04
CA CYS A 351 24.10 1.16 -36.84
C CYS A 351 23.50 0.45 -38.06
N ALA A 352 24.32 -0.30 -38.82
CA ALA A 352 23.89 -1.03 -40.00
C ALA A 352 22.84 -2.10 -39.70
N GLY A 353 22.85 -2.70 -38.50
CA GLY A 353 21.87 -3.72 -38.13
C GLY A 353 20.42 -3.21 -38.14
N CYS A 354 20.22 -1.90 -37.93
CA CYS A 354 18.90 -1.27 -37.98
C CYS A 354 18.72 -0.37 -39.22
N HIS A 355 19.80 0.26 -39.67
CA HIS A 355 19.77 1.29 -40.70
C HIS A 355 20.23 0.84 -42.10
N VAL A 356 20.44 -0.47 -42.34
CA VAL A 356 20.91 -0.98 -43.64
C VAL A 356 20.02 -0.56 -44.83
N ARG A 357 18.69 -0.52 -44.62
CA ARG A 357 17.75 -0.10 -45.68
C ARG A 357 17.70 1.42 -45.88
N GLN A 358 18.19 2.17 -44.90
CA GLN A 358 18.26 3.62 -44.90
C GLN A 358 19.62 4.13 -45.36
N ASP A 359 20.59 3.24 -45.61
CA ASP A 359 21.93 3.61 -46.06
C ASP A 359 21.91 4.01 -47.55
N PRO A 360 22.06 5.32 -47.88
CA PRO A 360 22.08 5.77 -49.26
C PRO A 360 23.36 5.35 -50.00
N HIS A 361 24.41 4.94 -49.27
CA HIS A 361 25.69 4.52 -49.85
C HIS A 361 25.69 3.05 -50.29
N GLN A 362 24.62 2.30 -50.00
CA GLN A 362 24.45 0.90 -50.40
C GLN A 362 25.58 0.00 -49.89
N GLY A 363 26.08 0.23 -48.68
CA GLY A 363 27.13 -0.55 -48.04
C GLY A 363 28.56 -0.30 -48.57
N LYS A 364 28.73 0.59 -49.55
CA LYS A 364 30.04 0.83 -50.21
C LYS A 364 31.09 1.49 -49.32
N LEU A 365 30.68 2.13 -48.23
CA LEU A 365 31.56 2.83 -47.28
C LEU A 365 31.83 2.02 -45.99
N GLY A 366 31.43 0.75 -45.96
CA GLY A 366 31.57 -0.10 -44.78
C GLY A 366 30.53 0.18 -43.68
N ARG A 367 30.72 -0.43 -42.51
CA ARG A 367 29.74 -0.42 -41.39
C ARG A 367 30.05 0.60 -40.29
N ASN A 368 31.23 1.25 -40.33
CA ASN A 368 31.62 2.25 -39.33
C ASN A 368 31.01 3.62 -39.66
N CYS A 369 29.68 3.72 -39.58
CA CYS A 369 28.96 4.96 -39.88
C CYS A 369 29.39 6.13 -38.97
N ALA A 370 29.80 5.82 -37.74
CA ALA A 370 30.23 6.78 -36.74
C ALA A 370 31.54 7.52 -37.09
N ALA A 371 32.29 7.04 -38.09
CA ALA A 371 33.44 7.77 -38.62
C ALA A 371 33.04 9.10 -39.28
N CYS A 372 31.83 9.18 -39.83
CA CYS A 372 31.35 10.36 -40.56
C CYS A 372 30.10 10.98 -39.93
N HIS A 373 29.19 10.15 -39.41
CA HIS A 373 27.89 10.57 -38.89
C HIS A 373 27.85 10.55 -37.35
N THR A 374 26.98 11.37 -36.76
CA THR A 374 26.71 11.31 -35.32
C THR A 374 25.27 10.87 -35.05
N GLN A 375 25.07 10.20 -33.92
CA GLN A 375 23.74 9.77 -33.46
C GLN A 375 22.88 10.92 -32.91
N ASP A 376 23.47 12.08 -32.63
CA ASP A 376 22.75 13.30 -32.25
C ASP A 376 22.09 13.95 -33.48
N ARG A 377 22.83 14.03 -34.59
CA ARG A 377 22.35 14.62 -35.85
C ARG A 377 23.03 13.92 -37.04
N TRP A 378 22.24 13.15 -37.79
CA TRP A 378 22.76 12.33 -38.90
C TRP A 378 23.25 13.13 -40.12
N ARG A 379 22.66 14.31 -40.36
CA ARG A 379 23.00 15.20 -41.49
C ARG A 379 23.23 16.64 -41.01
N PRO A 380 24.34 17.30 -41.39
CA PRO A 380 25.42 16.81 -42.27
C PRO A 380 26.28 15.73 -41.57
N ALA A 381 27.26 15.16 -42.27
CA ALA A 381 28.20 14.17 -41.73
C ALA A 381 29.48 14.88 -41.26
N PRO A 382 29.53 15.42 -40.02
CA PRO A 382 30.59 16.34 -39.61
C PRO A 382 31.97 15.69 -39.52
N GLY A 383 32.06 14.37 -39.41
CA GLY A 383 33.35 13.65 -39.35
C GLY A 383 34.01 13.46 -40.72
N PHE A 384 33.31 13.75 -41.82
CA PHE A 384 33.88 13.62 -43.16
C PHE A 384 34.59 14.91 -43.59
N HIS A 385 35.89 14.82 -43.89
CA HIS A 385 36.71 15.95 -44.31
C HIS A 385 37.40 15.67 -45.66
N HIS A 386 37.17 16.54 -46.65
CA HIS A 386 37.79 16.44 -47.98
C HIS A 386 39.32 16.54 -47.96
N ALA A 387 39.91 17.17 -46.93
CA ALA A 387 41.36 17.28 -46.77
C ALA A 387 42.07 15.92 -46.68
N ALA A 388 41.36 14.88 -46.23
CA ALA A 388 41.88 13.51 -46.14
C ALA A 388 41.64 12.69 -47.43
N THR A 389 41.13 13.32 -48.49
CA THR A 389 40.80 12.64 -49.75
C THR A 389 41.76 13.04 -50.87
N ARG A 390 41.67 12.35 -52.02
CA ARG A 390 42.42 12.70 -53.23
C ARG A 390 42.00 14.04 -53.86
N PHE A 391 40.98 14.70 -53.33
CA PHE A 391 40.52 16.00 -53.80
C PHE A 391 40.27 16.96 -52.63
N PRO A 392 41.34 17.52 -52.03
CA PRO A 392 41.21 18.56 -51.01
C PRO A 392 40.54 19.81 -51.61
N LEU A 393 39.43 20.24 -51.01
CA LEU A 393 38.72 21.45 -51.43
C LEU A 393 39.55 22.67 -51.04
N THR A 394 40.19 23.30 -52.02
CA THR A 394 41.04 24.49 -51.85
C THR A 394 40.49 25.70 -52.58
N GLY A 395 40.88 26.90 -52.14
CA GLY A 395 40.45 28.15 -52.75
C GLY A 395 38.92 28.31 -52.74
N ALA A 396 38.34 28.70 -53.87
CA ALA A 396 36.91 28.89 -54.02
C ALA A 396 36.10 27.59 -53.82
N HIS A 397 36.68 26.42 -54.09
CA HIS A 397 36.01 25.11 -53.92
C HIS A 397 35.72 24.76 -52.46
N SER A 398 36.38 25.40 -51.48
CA SER A 398 36.10 25.17 -50.05
C SER A 398 34.68 25.58 -49.61
N ARG A 399 33.99 26.38 -50.43
CA ARG A 399 32.67 26.96 -50.12
C ARG A 399 31.52 26.41 -50.97
N VAL A 400 31.80 25.48 -51.90
CA VAL A 400 30.76 24.92 -52.78
C VAL A 400 29.88 23.93 -52.01
N ALA A 401 28.61 23.85 -52.36
CA ALA A 401 27.72 22.90 -51.72
C ALA A 401 28.09 21.47 -52.16
N CYS A 402 27.90 20.49 -51.26
CA CYS A 402 28.25 19.10 -51.55
C CYS A 402 27.51 18.58 -52.80
N ALA A 403 26.26 18.99 -53.00
CA ALA A 403 25.42 18.56 -54.11
C ALA A 403 25.93 19.03 -55.49
N ASP A 404 26.70 20.12 -55.54
CA ASP A 404 27.23 20.69 -56.79
C ASP A 404 28.26 19.73 -57.42
N CYS A 405 28.99 18.99 -56.59
CA CYS A 405 29.97 17.98 -57.01
C CYS A 405 29.41 16.56 -56.91
N HIS A 406 28.59 16.27 -55.90
CA HIS A 406 27.99 14.96 -55.63
C HIS A 406 26.52 14.94 -56.07
N ARG A 407 26.32 14.75 -57.38
CA ARG A 407 24.99 14.82 -58.02
C ARG A 407 24.03 13.67 -57.66
N ASN A 408 24.50 12.66 -56.91
CA ASN A 408 23.66 11.58 -56.42
C ASN A 408 23.96 11.25 -54.96
N THR A 409 23.01 10.55 -54.34
CA THR A 409 23.08 10.12 -52.94
C THR A 409 24.14 9.05 -52.65
N GLN A 410 24.78 8.50 -53.69
CA GLN A 410 25.94 7.62 -53.53
C GLN A 410 27.24 8.40 -53.34
N PHE A 411 27.19 9.75 -53.39
CA PHE A 411 28.34 10.64 -53.28
C PHE A 411 29.49 10.27 -54.23
N ARG A 412 29.17 9.72 -55.41
CA ARG A 412 30.17 9.49 -56.45
C ARG A 412 30.64 10.84 -57.02
N ALA A 413 31.95 11.10 -56.94
CA ALA A 413 32.54 12.28 -57.55
C ALA A 413 32.49 12.17 -59.09
N ALA A 414 32.27 13.29 -59.79
CA ALA A 414 32.35 13.36 -61.25
C ALA A 414 33.78 13.09 -61.78
N GLY A 415 34.77 13.10 -60.89
CA GLY A 415 36.20 12.88 -61.14
C GLY A 415 37.03 13.81 -60.24
N VAL A 416 38.35 13.76 -60.37
CA VAL A 416 39.28 14.62 -59.60
C VAL A 416 40.05 15.62 -60.47
N THR A 417 39.74 15.67 -61.78
CA THR A 417 40.38 16.61 -62.71
C THR A 417 39.50 17.84 -62.90
N CYS A 418 40.09 18.98 -63.28
CA CYS A 418 39.32 20.19 -63.59
C CYS A 418 38.28 19.94 -64.68
N ALA A 419 38.67 19.21 -65.73
CA ALA A 419 37.81 18.86 -66.87
C ALA A 419 36.67 17.89 -66.53
N SER A 420 36.79 17.14 -65.43
CA SER A 420 35.70 16.27 -64.95
C SER A 420 34.46 17.05 -64.51
N CYS A 421 34.63 18.32 -64.16
CA CYS A 421 33.55 19.18 -63.64
C CYS A 421 33.35 20.45 -64.49
N HIS A 422 34.43 21.04 -64.99
CA HIS A 422 34.41 22.29 -65.74
C HIS A 422 34.66 22.03 -67.22
N ALA A 423 33.74 22.48 -68.07
CA ALA A 423 33.94 22.48 -69.51
C ALA A 423 34.90 23.60 -69.92
N ASP A 424 35.75 23.35 -70.91
CA ASP A 424 36.64 24.35 -71.50
C ASP A 424 35.89 25.26 -72.49
N ILE A 425 35.01 26.11 -71.96
CA ILE A 425 34.17 27.01 -72.76
C ILE A 425 35.00 28.20 -73.29
N ALA A 426 35.90 28.74 -72.47
CA ALA A 426 36.65 29.96 -72.77
C ALA A 426 37.74 29.74 -73.84
N HIS A 427 38.40 28.58 -73.82
CA HIS A 427 39.48 28.28 -74.75
C HIS A 427 39.10 27.31 -75.86
N LYS A 428 37.95 26.64 -75.78
CA LYS A 428 37.43 25.78 -76.86
C LYS A 428 38.47 24.74 -77.35
N GLY A 429 39.28 24.18 -76.45
CA GLY A 429 40.29 23.16 -76.76
C GLY A 429 41.61 23.67 -77.34
N ARG A 430 41.87 24.99 -77.31
CA ARG A 430 43.11 25.61 -77.85
C ARG A 430 44.39 25.29 -77.09
N PHE A 431 44.28 24.76 -75.87
CA PHE A 431 45.43 24.52 -74.97
C PHE A 431 45.56 23.05 -74.53
N GLY A 432 45.14 22.10 -75.37
CA GLY A 432 45.22 20.66 -75.10
C GLY A 432 43.87 20.02 -74.79
N THR A 433 43.73 18.75 -75.14
CA THR A 433 42.53 17.93 -74.89
C THR A 433 42.92 16.57 -74.27
N PRO A 434 42.73 16.35 -72.96
CA PRO A 434 42.14 17.26 -71.97
C PRO A 434 43.10 18.41 -71.57
N ALA A 435 42.54 19.58 -71.31
CA ALA A 435 43.31 20.75 -70.89
C ALA A 435 43.86 20.55 -69.46
N ARG A 436 45.14 20.87 -69.26
CA ARG A 436 45.79 20.92 -67.93
C ARG A 436 45.60 22.30 -67.30
N CYS A 437 44.36 22.59 -66.89
CA CYS A 437 43.93 23.91 -66.42
C CYS A 437 44.82 24.46 -65.31
N GLU A 438 45.29 23.60 -64.41
CA GLU A 438 46.16 23.90 -63.27
C GLU A 438 47.53 24.49 -63.64
N THR A 439 47.94 24.35 -64.91
CA THR A 439 49.17 24.98 -65.43
C THR A 439 49.04 26.51 -65.47
N CYS A 440 47.81 27.00 -65.64
CA CYS A 440 47.52 28.42 -65.88
C CYS A 440 46.58 29.01 -64.81
N HIS A 441 45.60 28.24 -64.35
CA HIS A 441 44.58 28.66 -63.40
C HIS A 441 44.85 28.10 -62.01
N THR A 442 44.28 28.76 -61.00
CA THR A 442 44.35 28.32 -59.60
C THR A 442 42.95 28.01 -59.08
N THR A 443 42.86 27.21 -58.03
CA THR A 443 41.59 26.96 -57.34
C THR A 443 41.08 28.18 -56.56
N ALA A 444 41.92 29.21 -56.33
CA ALA A 444 41.54 30.43 -55.63
C ALA A 444 40.69 31.36 -56.50
N ARG A 445 41.10 31.59 -57.75
CA ARG A 445 40.41 32.43 -58.73
C ARG A 445 40.68 31.89 -60.15
N TRP A 446 39.63 31.87 -60.97
CA TRP A 446 39.72 31.40 -62.36
C TRP A 446 40.25 32.48 -63.32
N THR A 447 39.94 33.76 -63.03
CA THR A 447 40.46 34.89 -63.80
C THR A 447 41.91 35.21 -63.43
N GLY A 448 42.67 35.73 -64.40
CA GLY A 448 44.09 36.06 -64.21
C GLY A 448 44.99 34.83 -64.27
N ALA A 449 45.15 34.24 -65.47
CA ALA A 449 46.05 33.12 -65.70
C ALA A 449 47.49 33.49 -65.29
N ARG A 450 48.18 32.60 -64.57
CA ARG A 450 49.52 32.81 -64.01
C ARG A 450 50.64 32.29 -64.91
N PHE A 451 50.34 31.99 -66.17
CA PHE A 451 51.31 31.44 -67.10
C PHE A 451 52.34 32.51 -67.50
N ASN A 452 53.63 32.18 -67.37
CA ASN A 452 54.72 33.07 -67.75
C ASN A 452 55.40 32.56 -69.03
N HIS A 453 55.31 33.33 -70.12
CA HIS A 453 55.92 33.03 -71.41
C HIS A 453 57.46 33.09 -71.40
N ASP A 454 58.08 33.79 -70.45
CA ASP A 454 59.55 33.84 -70.32
C ASP A 454 60.15 32.49 -69.90
N ARG A 455 59.30 31.56 -69.44
CA ARG A 455 59.68 30.18 -69.15
C ARG A 455 59.60 29.27 -70.38
N THR A 456 59.30 29.84 -71.54
CA THR A 456 59.21 29.13 -72.81
C THR A 456 60.31 29.62 -73.77
N GLY A 457 60.45 28.97 -74.93
CA GLY A 457 61.36 29.44 -75.97
C GLY A 457 60.91 30.72 -76.70
N PHE A 458 59.83 31.37 -76.24
CA PHE A 458 59.27 32.57 -76.86
C PHE A 458 58.69 33.53 -75.81
N SER A 459 59.53 34.48 -75.38
CA SER A 459 59.14 35.60 -74.53
C SER A 459 58.27 36.60 -75.27
N LEU A 460 57.18 37.04 -74.65
CA LEU A 460 56.31 38.07 -75.22
C LEU A 460 56.88 39.45 -74.89
N THR A 461 57.48 40.10 -75.89
CA THR A 461 58.07 41.45 -75.75
C THR A 461 57.26 42.49 -76.53
N GLY A 462 57.44 43.77 -76.19
CA GLY A 462 56.84 44.90 -76.91
C GLY A 462 55.30 44.84 -76.94
N ARG A 463 54.71 45.01 -78.13
CA ARG A 463 53.24 44.95 -78.30
C ARG A 463 52.66 43.56 -78.06
N HIS A 464 53.42 42.49 -78.29
CA HIS A 464 52.96 41.12 -78.06
C HIS A 464 52.75 40.80 -76.58
N ALA A 465 53.43 41.50 -75.67
CA ALA A 465 53.28 41.34 -74.21
C ALA A 465 51.87 41.64 -73.69
N ARG A 466 51.05 42.38 -74.46
CA ARG A 466 49.68 42.76 -74.09
C ARG A 466 48.61 41.95 -74.81
N LEU A 467 49.00 40.99 -75.66
CA LEU A 467 48.04 40.18 -76.39
C LEU A 467 47.41 39.11 -75.49
N ALA A 468 46.12 38.85 -75.71
CA ALA A 468 45.45 37.72 -75.09
C ALA A 468 45.96 36.42 -75.71
N CYS A 469 46.00 35.32 -74.93
CA CYS A 469 46.53 34.04 -75.41
C CYS A 469 45.83 33.54 -76.70
N ASN A 470 44.51 33.79 -76.82
CA ASN A 470 43.71 33.41 -78.00
C ASN A 470 44.08 34.17 -79.29
N SER A 471 44.81 35.28 -79.21
CA SER A 471 45.33 36.01 -80.37
C SER A 471 46.40 35.21 -81.10
N CYS A 472 47.18 34.40 -80.38
CA CYS A 472 48.19 33.52 -80.95
C CYS A 472 47.68 32.07 -81.05
N HIS A 473 47.04 31.57 -80.00
CA HIS A 473 46.47 30.21 -79.95
C HIS A 473 45.07 30.18 -80.56
N THR A 474 44.99 30.36 -81.88
CA THR A 474 43.71 30.58 -82.57
C THR A 474 42.91 29.30 -82.84
N ARG A 475 43.58 28.14 -82.88
CA ARG A 475 42.99 26.84 -83.22
C ARG A 475 43.16 25.79 -82.12
N PRO A 476 42.21 24.83 -81.98
CA PRO A 476 42.38 23.68 -81.10
C PRO A 476 43.65 22.89 -81.43
N ALA A 477 44.35 22.43 -80.41
CA ALA A 477 45.57 21.65 -80.57
C ALA A 477 45.74 20.68 -79.41
N THR A 478 46.40 19.55 -79.67
CA THR A 478 46.74 18.54 -78.64
C THR A 478 47.73 19.08 -77.60
N THR A 479 48.52 20.09 -77.98
CA THR A 479 49.41 20.83 -77.07
C THR A 479 49.29 22.33 -77.35
N ALA A 480 49.59 23.16 -76.34
CA ALA A 480 49.65 24.61 -76.48
C ALA A 480 50.90 25.11 -77.24
N ARG A 481 51.69 24.25 -77.89
CA ARG A 481 52.92 24.68 -78.57
C ARG A 481 52.60 25.18 -79.97
N LEU A 482 53.07 26.40 -80.30
CA LEU A 482 53.00 26.98 -81.63
C LEU A 482 54.40 27.07 -82.26
N PRO A 483 54.51 27.09 -83.60
CA PRO A 483 55.71 27.58 -84.28
C PRO A 483 55.94 29.06 -83.93
N VAL A 484 57.15 29.43 -83.52
CA VAL A 484 57.49 30.74 -82.94
C VAL A 484 58.18 31.71 -83.91
N GLY A 485 58.25 31.37 -85.19
CA GLY A 485 58.83 32.24 -86.22
C GLY A 485 57.90 33.39 -86.61
N CYS A 486 58.44 34.59 -86.78
CA CYS A 486 57.68 35.82 -87.08
C CYS A 486 56.74 35.66 -88.28
N TYR A 487 57.25 35.08 -89.38
CA TYR A 487 56.49 34.85 -90.60
C TYR A 487 55.28 33.93 -90.41
N GLY A 488 55.31 33.02 -89.44
CA GLY A 488 54.20 32.10 -89.16
C GLY A 488 52.92 32.83 -88.75
N CYS A 489 53.04 34.02 -88.16
CA CYS A 489 51.91 34.84 -87.72
C CYS A 489 51.71 36.09 -88.59
N HIS A 490 52.80 36.69 -89.07
CA HIS A 490 52.78 37.98 -89.78
C HIS A 490 52.91 37.85 -91.31
N LYS A 491 52.63 36.67 -91.89
CA LYS A 491 52.68 36.47 -93.35
C LYS A 491 51.84 37.49 -94.12
N ALA A 492 50.67 37.87 -93.59
CA ALA A 492 49.77 38.84 -94.22
C ALA A 492 50.24 40.30 -94.04
N ASP A 493 51.16 40.55 -93.11
CA ASP A 493 51.70 41.87 -92.82
C ASP A 493 53.02 42.12 -93.59
N ASP A 494 53.50 41.14 -94.37
CA ASP A 494 54.72 41.27 -95.16
C ASP A 494 54.50 42.14 -96.40
N HIS A 495 54.87 43.42 -96.29
CA HIS A 495 54.84 44.38 -97.39
C HIS A 495 55.81 44.05 -98.53
N HIS A 496 56.76 43.13 -98.33
CA HIS A 496 57.70 42.72 -99.36
C HIS A 496 57.19 41.54 -100.19
N GLU A 497 55.96 41.07 -99.94
CA GLU A 497 55.33 39.99 -100.69
C GLU A 497 56.19 38.71 -100.77
N GLY A 498 56.96 38.42 -99.70
CA GLY A 498 57.83 37.25 -99.59
C GLY A 498 59.21 37.37 -100.24
N ARG A 499 59.56 38.51 -100.85
CA ARG A 499 60.80 38.69 -101.63
C ARG A 499 62.10 38.52 -100.81
N PHE A 500 62.07 38.74 -99.49
CA PHE A 500 63.25 38.65 -98.62
C PHE A 500 63.25 37.43 -97.67
N GLY A 501 62.39 36.45 -97.91
CA GLY A 501 62.28 35.24 -97.09
C GLY A 501 61.56 35.45 -95.75
N THR A 502 61.62 34.45 -94.86
CA THR A 502 60.75 34.35 -93.67
C THR A 502 61.41 34.75 -92.34
N LYS A 503 62.71 35.09 -92.37
CA LYS A 503 63.50 35.50 -91.18
C LYS A 503 63.52 37.02 -91.01
N CYS A 504 62.35 37.60 -90.82
CA CYS A 504 62.13 39.04 -90.73
C CYS A 504 63.02 39.72 -89.68
N GLU A 505 63.32 39.03 -88.57
CA GLU A 505 64.17 39.47 -87.46
C GLU A 505 65.63 39.73 -87.84
N THR A 506 66.08 39.25 -89.00
CA THR A 506 67.43 39.52 -89.53
C THR A 506 67.58 41.01 -89.89
N CYS A 507 66.50 41.63 -90.34
CA CYS A 507 66.48 43.01 -90.82
C CYS A 507 65.59 43.92 -89.97
N HIS A 508 64.53 43.41 -89.35
CA HIS A 508 63.62 44.21 -88.52
C HIS A 508 63.87 43.96 -87.03
N VAL A 509 63.91 45.03 -86.24
CA VAL A 509 63.95 44.90 -84.77
C VAL A 509 62.53 44.59 -84.30
N GLY A 510 62.29 43.34 -83.89
CA GLY A 510 61.04 42.94 -83.24
C GLY A 510 60.84 43.66 -81.89
N GLY A 511 59.60 44.00 -81.54
CA GLY A 511 59.26 44.69 -80.29
C GLY A 511 58.08 45.65 -80.43
N ASP A 512 58.28 46.93 -80.16
CA ASP A 512 57.23 47.96 -80.15
C ASP A 512 56.92 48.58 -81.52
N SER A 513 57.84 48.44 -82.49
CA SER A 513 57.72 48.98 -83.84
C SER A 513 58.50 48.14 -84.85
N PHE A 514 57.86 47.78 -85.96
CA PHE A 514 58.51 47.10 -87.10
C PHE A 514 59.15 48.08 -88.11
N LYS A 515 59.01 49.40 -87.86
CA LYS A 515 59.55 50.47 -88.71
C LYS A 515 61.06 50.64 -88.58
N THR A 516 61.65 50.07 -87.54
CA THR A 516 63.10 50.16 -87.30
C THR A 516 63.81 49.00 -87.98
N VAL A 517 64.55 49.32 -89.05
CA VAL A 517 65.30 48.35 -89.86
C VAL A 517 66.80 48.41 -89.52
N ARG A 518 67.38 47.26 -89.18
CA ARG A 518 68.83 47.03 -89.14
C ARG A 518 69.23 46.36 -90.44
N VAL A 519 69.66 47.14 -91.42
CA VAL A 519 70.16 46.59 -92.67
C VAL A 519 71.59 46.09 -92.44
N PRO A 520 71.87 44.77 -92.52
CA PRO A 520 73.24 44.28 -92.47
C PRO A 520 74.02 44.88 -93.65
N ALA A 521 75.31 45.20 -93.48
CA ALA A 521 76.13 45.79 -94.55
C ALA A 521 76.12 44.98 -95.87
N ASN A 522 75.77 43.69 -95.78
CA ASN A 522 75.70 42.77 -96.91
C ASN A 522 74.38 42.85 -97.69
N ALA A 523 73.28 43.32 -97.06
CA ALA A 523 71.97 43.44 -97.71
C ALA A 523 71.92 44.61 -98.73
N ARG A 524 72.78 45.62 -98.58
CA ARG A 524 72.93 46.73 -99.54
C ARG A 524 73.53 46.30 -100.90
N ARG A 525 73.98 45.05 -101.02
CA ARG A 525 74.54 44.47 -102.26
C ARG A 525 73.56 43.54 -102.98
N HIS A 526 72.34 43.36 -102.47
CA HIS A 526 71.31 42.58 -103.16
C HIS A 526 70.80 43.37 -104.39
N PRO A 527 70.64 42.76 -105.57
CA PRO A 527 70.25 43.46 -106.81
C PRO A 527 68.96 44.28 -106.71
N ASP A 528 68.03 43.85 -105.84
CA ASP A 528 66.72 44.48 -105.64
C ASP A 528 66.68 45.53 -104.50
N PHE A 529 67.83 45.91 -103.91
CA PHE A 529 67.88 46.86 -102.79
C PHE A 529 67.98 48.31 -103.29
N ASP A 530 66.85 48.98 -103.58
CA ASP A 530 66.82 50.33 -104.17
C ASP A 530 66.80 51.51 -103.18
N GLY A 531 66.87 51.23 -101.87
CA GLY A 531 66.87 52.24 -100.81
C GLY A 531 65.55 53.01 -100.60
N ARG A 532 64.55 52.90 -101.48
CA ARG A 532 63.23 53.54 -101.33
C ARG A 532 62.33 52.83 -100.33
N HIS A 533 62.71 51.63 -99.90
CA HIS A 533 61.98 50.80 -98.93
C HIS A 533 62.47 50.98 -97.47
N LEU A 534 63.29 51.99 -97.19
CA LEU A 534 63.86 52.28 -95.86
C LEU A 534 62.98 53.18 -94.96
N ARG A 535 61.74 53.46 -95.34
CA ARG A 535 60.81 54.33 -94.58
C ARG A 535 59.63 53.57 -94.00
#